data_AF-A0A842TX74-F1
#
_entry.id   AF-A0A842TX74-F1
#
_cell.length_a   1.000
_cell.length_b   1.000
_cell.length_c   1.000
_cell.angle_alpha   90.00
_cell.angle_beta   90.00
_cell.angle_gamma   90.00
#
_symmetry.space_group_name_H-M   'P 1'
#
loop_
_entity.id
_entity.type
_entity.pdbx_description
1 polymer ?
#
loop_
_entity_poly.entity_id
_entity_poly.type
_entity_poly.pdbx_seq_one_letter_code
_entity_poly.pdbx_strand_id
1 'polypeptide(L)'
;MKKNFLIMFSVLLAVLLIVPVIAIDKEREERLEFGYVVDVLRISTEPDTLTPGNPGKLKITLKNKAKFDVFDLRLEVDLPSQIALLKDTSRRRISRMYSGEIIQISYEIIALPTASEGVYEANYNLTYLNHVGTERSETDSFSAVVKGDIDIYAQVEETTLYKGNNIGEVTIKFINDEVADIKFLTAKLEESEDYEIISNKREYIGDLDSDDFESVDFKIKILNEKEKIPLKLNLDFKDSLNNDMSYDTEIILEIREPSELGIKSNNTYVVVIVVIVVIIVAYFMYRRYKKGRRKKEKY
;
A
#
# COMPACT_ATOMS: atom_id res chain seq x y z
N MET A 1 55.11 -18.51 69.20
CA MET A 1 54.76 -19.56 68.22
C MET A 1 53.27 -19.69 67.94
N LYS A 2 52.38 -19.74 68.95
CA LYS A 2 50.94 -19.95 68.74
C LYS A 2 50.22 -18.91 67.85
N LYS A 3 50.57 -17.62 67.96
CA LYS A 3 49.91 -16.54 67.18
C LYS A 3 50.21 -16.62 65.67
N ASN A 4 51.47 -16.88 65.31
CA ASN A 4 51.87 -17.05 63.90
C ASN A 4 51.28 -18.33 63.30
N PHE A 5 51.16 -19.40 64.09
CA PHE A 5 50.51 -20.63 63.67
C PHE A 5 49.01 -20.42 63.40
N LEU A 6 48.32 -19.66 64.28
CA LEU A 6 46.89 -19.36 64.10
C LEU A 6 46.63 -18.50 62.86
N ILE A 7 47.49 -17.51 62.58
CA ILE A 7 47.39 -16.68 61.38
C ILE A 7 47.63 -17.52 60.13
N MET A 8 48.68 -18.35 60.13
CA MET A 8 49.00 -19.22 58.99
C MET A 8 47.88 -20.23 58.72
N PHE A 9 47.28 -20.79 59.77
CA PHE A 9 46.12 -21.69 59.65
C PHE A 9 44.88 -20.97 59.13
N SER A 10 44.61 -19.73 59.57
CA SER A 10 43.48 -18.94 59.09
C SER A 10 43.61 -18.55 57.61
N VAL A 11 44.82 -18.23 57.15
CA VAL A 11 45.09 -17.95 55.73
C VAL A 11 44.95 -19.23 54.90
N LEU A 12 45.46 -20.36 55.38
CA LEU A 12 45.30 -21.65 54.70
C LEU A 12 43.83 -22.04 54.57
N LEU A 13 43.04 -21.84 55.63
CA LEU A 13 41.60 -22.13 55.64
C LEU A 13 40.83 -21.20 54.70
N ALA A 14 41.18 -19.91 54.64
CA ALA A 14 40.58 -18.97 53.70
C ALA A 14 40.89 -19.34 52.24
N VAL A 15 42.14 -19.73 51.93
CA VAL A 15 42.53 -20.21 50.60
C VAL A 15 41.77 -21.50 50.24
N LEU A 16 41.63 -22.45 51.17
CA LEU A 16 40.87 -23.69 50.99
C LEU A 16 39.38 -23.45 50.70
N LEU A 17 38.80 -22.36 51.20
CA LEU A 17 37.40 -22.02 50.95
C LEU A 17 37.21 -21.25 49.63
N ILE A 18 38.19 -20.47 49.18
CA ILE A 18 38.12 -19.68 47.95
C ILE A 18 38.37 -20.53 46.70
N VAL A 19 39.30 -21.48 46.76
CA VAL A 19 39.63 -22.36 45.62
C VAL A 19 38.42 -23.13 45.05
N PRO A 20 37.56 -23.79 45.85
CA PRO A 20 36.39 -24.48 45.31
C PRO A 20 35.37 -23.52 44.69
N VAL A 21 35.24 -22.28 45.21
CA VAL A 21 34.34 -21.27 44.62
C VAL A 21 34.84 -20.82 43.25
N ILE A 22 36.15 -20.55 43.11
CA ILE A 22 36.77 -20.21 41.82
C ILE A 22 36.67 -21.39 40.84
N ALA A 23 36.84 -22.62 41.32
CA ALA A 23 36.73 -23.81 40.48
C ALA A 23 35.29 -24.00 39.96
N ILE A 24 34.28 -23.80 40.80
CA ILE A 24 32.86 -23.84 40.40
C ILE A 24 32.54 -22.72 39.41
N ASP A 25 33.08 -21.52 39.59
CA ASP A 25 32.84 -20.39 38.69
C ASP A 25 33.47 -20.61 37.32
N LYS A 26 34.69 -21.15 37.28
CA LYS A 26 35.37 -21.55 36.04
C LYS A 26 34.64 -22.67 35.32
N GLU A 27 34.18 -23.69 36.04
CA GLU A 27 33.39 -24.78 35.47
C GLU A 27 32.04 -24.29 34.93
N ARG A 28 31.45 -23.27 35.57
CA ARG A 28 30.22 -22.62 35.12
C ARG A 28 30.46 -21.74 33.88
N GLU A 29 31.57 -21.01 33.80
CA GLU A 29 31.98 -20.30 32.58
C GLU A 29 32.24 -21.28 31.41
N GLU A 30 32.95 -22.38 31.67
CA GLU A 30 33.19 -23.42 30.65
C GLU A 30 31.86 -24.04 30.18
N ARG A 31 30.89 -24.28 31.07
CA ARG A 31 29.51 -24.70 30.73
C ARG A 31 28.76 -23.75 29.79
N LEU A 32 28.98 -22.43 29.92
CA LEU A 32 28.40 -21.45 29.00
C LEU A 32 29.01 -21.56 27.60
N GLU A 33 30.29 -21.95 27.49
CA GLU A 33 31.00 -22.13 26.21
C GLU A 33 30.72 -23.48 25.52
N PHE A 34 30.03 -24.40 26.20
CA PHE A 34 29.46 -25.61 25.60
C PHE A 34 28.05 -25.40 25.03
N GLY A 35 27.39 -24.30 25.37
CA GLY A 35 25.98 -24.02 25.03
C GLY A 35 25.75 -23.59 23.58
N TYR A 36 24.64 -22.90 23.36
CA TYR A 36 24.37 -22.18 22.12
C TYR A 36 25.23 -20.91 22.09
N VAL A 37 26.27 -20.91 21.25
CA VAL A 37 27.32 -19.86 21.24
C VAL A 37 27.34 -19.04 19.95
N VAL A 38 26.54 -19.40 18.95
CA VAL A 38 26.33 -18.59 17.75
C VAL A 38 24.97 -17.95 17.86
N ASP A 39 24.96 -16.62 17.92
CA ASP A 39 23.73 -15.83 18.01
C ASP A 39 23.33 -15.32 16.63
N VAL A 40 22.02 -15.32 16.36
CA VAL A 40 21.44 -14.55 15.27
C VAL A 40 21.14 -13.14 15.77
N LEU A 41 21.95 -12.17 15.34
CA LEU A 41 21.82 -10.77 15.79
C LEU A 41 20.69 -10.02 15.09
N ARG A 42 20.50 -10.30 13.79
CA ARG A 42 19.52 -9.60 12.96
C ARG A 42 19.12 -10.46 11.78
N ILE A 43 17.83 -10.45 11.48
CA ILE A 43 17.27 -10.90 10.20
C ILE A 43 16.50 -9.72 9.61
N SER A 44 16.73 -9.41 8.34
CA SER A 44 16.00 -8.36 7.63
C SER A 44 15.99 -8.60 6.13
N THR A 45 15.02 -8.02 5.43
CA THR A 45 15.02 -7.96 3.97
C THR A 45 15.62 -6.64 3.48
N GLU A 46 16.06 -6.61 2.22
CA GLU A 46 16.39 -5.38 1.49
C GLU A 46 15.74 -5.47 0.11
N PRO A 47 14.74 -4.62 -0.21
CA PRO A 47 14.11 -3.62 0.67
C PRO A 47 13.42 -4.21 1.92
N ASP A 48 13.09 -3.35 2.89
CA ASP A 48 12.47 -3.75 4.18
C ASP A 48 11.10 -4.45 4.00
N THR A 49 10.41 -4.19 2.89
CA THR A 49 9.23 -4.91 2.42
C THR A 49 9.45 -5.39 0.99
N LEU A 50 9.00 -6.60 0.67
CA LEU A 50 9.13 -7.17 -0.67
C LEU A 50 7.92 -6.82 -1.51
N THR A 51 8.14 -6.22 -2.68
CA THR A 51 7.06 -5.99 -3.66
C THR A 51 6.84 -7.25 -4.50
N PRO A 52 5.60 -7.73 -4.69
CA PRO A 52 5.29 -8.85 -5.57
C PRO A 52 5.95 -8.70 -6.96
N GLY A 53 6.63 -9.75 -7.42
CA GLY A 53 7.34 -9.76 -8.70
C GLY A 53 8.70 -9.08 -8.72
N ASN A 54 9.08 -8.34 -7.66
CA ASN A 54 10.37 -7.66 -7.58
C ASN A 54 11.38 -8.47 -6.73
N PRO A 55 12.63 -8.63 -7.20
CA PRO A 55 13.69 -9.24 -6.39
C PRO A 55 14.05 -8.43 -5.14
N GLY A 56 14.47 -9.13 -4.10
CA GLY A 56 15.02 -8.56 -2.87
C GLY A 56 16.07 -9.48 -2.25
N LYS A 57 16.60 -9.09 -1.09
CA LYS A 57 17.62 -9.87 -0.37
C LYS A 57 17.18 -10.17 1.04
N LEU A 58 17.28 -11.42 1.47
CA LEU A 58 17.22 -11.79 2.88
C LEU A 58 18.63 -11.73 3.47
N LYS A 59 18.83 -10.95 4.53
CA LYS A 59 20.10 -10.78 5.24
C LYS A 59 20.00 -11.37 6.64
N ILE A 60 20.90 -12.28 6.98
CA ILE A 60 21.00 -12.90 8.31
C ILE A 60 22.39 -12.58 8.87
N THR A 61 22.43 -11.93 10.02
CA THR A 61 23.68 -11.55 10.71
C THR A 61 23.92 -12.49 11.88
N LEU A 62 25.03 -13.21 11.85
CA LEU A 62 25.43 -14.15 12.87
C LEU A 62 26.62 -13.60 13.67
N LYS A 63 26.72 -13.96 14.96
CA LYS A 63 27.87 -13.65 15.80
C LYS A 63 28.31 -14.86 16.60
N ASN A 64 29.59 -15.19 16.54
CA ASN A 64 30.18 -16.15 17.47
C ASN A 64 30.49 -15.44 18.80
N LYS A 65 29.76 -15.79 19.86
CA LYS A 65 29.96 -15.24 21.21
C LYS A 65 30.93 -16.05 22.07
N ALA A 66 31.38 -17.23 21.63
CA ALA A 66 32.36 -18.01 22.38
C ALA A 66 33.74 -17.37 22.36
N LYS A 67 34.58 -17.72 23.36
CA LYS A 67 36.02 -17.41 23.37
C LYS A 67 36.82 -18.29 22.39
N PHE A 68 36.16 -19.24 21.74
CA PHE A 68 36.73 -20.19 20.79
C PHE A 68 36.01 -20.12 19.45
N ASP A 69 36.63 -20.70 18.43
CA ASP A 69 36.07 -20.78 17.10
C ASP A 69 34.99 -21.86 17.01
N VAL A 70 34.04 -21.66 16.10
CA VAL A 70 33.04 -22.67 15.74
C VAL A 70 33.32 -23.17 14.33
N PHE A 71 32.93 -24.41 14.07
CA PHE A 71 33.25 -25.12 12.83
C PHE A 71 32.00 -25.66 12.15
N ASP A 72 32.09 -25.84 10.84
CA ASP A 72 31.03 -26.44 10.01
C ASP A 72 29.64 -25.82 10.23
N LEU A 73 29.59 -24.49 10.25
CA LEU A 73 28.34 -23.76 10.38
C LEU A 73 27.51 -23.93 9.11
N ARG A 74 26.27 -24.38 9.27
CA ARG A 74 25.31 -24.61 8.20
C ARG A 74 24.03 -23.86 8.55
N LEU A 75 23.69 -22.88 7.72
CA LEU A 75 22.45 -22.12 7.82
C LEU A 75 21.54 -22.53 6.67
N GLU A 76 20.35 -23.00 7.00
CA GLU A 76 19.32 -23.36 6.03
C GLU A 76 18.09 -22.49 6.28
N VAL A 77 17.56 -21.88 5.22
CA VAL A 77 16.32 -21.09 5.28
C VAL A 77 15.18 -21.85 4.64
N ASP A 78 14.01 -21.81 5.29
CA ASP A 78 12.76 -22.36 4.81
C ASP A 78 11.78 -21.21 4.63
N LEU A 79 11.49 -20.89 3.37
CA LEU A 79 10.68 -19.75 2.98
C LEU A 79 9.21 -20.16 2.80
N PRO A 80 8.25 -19.27 3.10
CA PRO A 80 6.83 -19.50 2.83
C PRO A 80 6.57 -19.62 1.32
N SER A 81 5.46 -20.24 0.93
CA SER A 81 5.14 -20.51 -0.48
C SER A 81 5.02 -19.27 -1.36
N GLN A 82 4.82 -18.08 -0.77
CA GLN A 82 4.71 -16.79 -1.44
C GLN A 82 6.07 -16.15 -1.74
N ILE A 83 7.17 -16.67 -1.16
CA ILE A 83 8.52 -16.12 -1.33
C ILE A 83 9.45 -17.24 -1.79
N ALA A 84 10.13 -17.02 -2.90
CA ALA A 84 11.06 -17.98 -3.48
C ALA A 84 12.51 -17.48 -3.43
N LEU A 85 13.47 -18.41 -3.44
CA LEU A 85 14.87 -18.09 -3.71
C LEU A 85 15.03 -17.78 -5.21
N LEU A 86 15.69 -16.68 -5.52
CA LEU A 86 15.93 -16.24 -6.89
C LEU A 86 17.38 -16.47 -7.28
N LYS A 87 17.62 -17.48 -8.12
CA LYS A 87 18.99 -17.86 -8.57
C LYS A 87 19.93 -18.17 -7.41
N ASP A 88 19.38 -18.70 -6.32
CA ASP A 88 20.10 -18.96 -5.07
C ASP A 88 19.70 -20.32 -4.47
N THR A 89 20.37 -20.73 -3.39
CA THR A 89 20.17 -21.99 -2.66
C THR A 89 19.81 -21.73 -1.20
N SER A 90 18.93 -22.55 -0.62
CA SER A 90 18.47 -22.40 0.77
C SER A 90 19.56 -22.62 1.82
N ARG A 91 20.60 -23.38 1.47
CA ARG A 91 21.67 -23.75 2.39
C ARG A 91 22.95 -22.95 2.14
N ARG A 92 23.55 -22.47 3.23
CA ARG A 92 24.88 -21.87 3.27
C ARG A 92 25.75 -22.66 4.22
N ARG A 93 27.02 -22.83 3.86
CA ARG A 93 28.01 -23.52 4.67
C ARG A 93 29.24 -22.64 4.85
N ILE A 94 29.67 -22.49 6.10
CA ILE A 94 30.85 -21.75 6.50
C ILE A 94 31.72 -22.70 7.31
N SER A 95 32.93 -22.97 6.83
CA SER A 95 33.79 -23.98 7.44
C SER A 95 34.23 -23.61 8.86
N ARG A 96 34.40 -22.32 9.15
CA ARG A 96 34.85 -21.81 10.44
C ARG A 96 34.36 -20.39 10.63
N MET A 97 34.02 -20.05 11.87
CA MET A 97 33.77 -18.68 12.32
C MET A 97 34.58 -18.40 13.57
N TYR A 98 35.42 -17.37 13.53
CA TYR A 98 36.36 -17.06 14.60
C TYR A 98 35.66 -16.56 15.86
N SER A 99 36.31 -16.69 17.01
CA SER A 99 35.82 -16.10 18.27
C SER A 99 35.53 -14.61 18.11
N GLY A 100 34.32 -14.19 18.49
CA GLY A 100 33.88 -12.79 18.40
C GLY A 100 33.52 -12.31 16.99
N GLU A 101 33.72 -13.11 15.95
CA GLU A 101 33.44 -12.74 14.57
C GLU A 101 31.95 -12.44 14.36
N ILE A 102 31.66 -11.50 13.45
CA ILE A 102 30.31 -11.19 12.98
C ILE A 102 30.33 -11.36 11.47
N ILE A 103 29.41 -12.17 10.95
CA ILE A 103 29.24 -12.37 9.51
C ILE A 103 27.81 -12.06 9.10
N GLN A 104 27.65 -11.54 7.89
CA GLN A 104 26.35 -11.35 7.27
C GLN A 104 26.25 -12.28 6.06
N ILE A 105 25.20 -13.09 6.07
CA ILE A 105 24.84 -14.00 4.98
C ILE A 105 23.67 -13.37 4.23
N SER A 106 23.71 -13.44 2.90
CA SER A 106 22.63 -12.93 2.06
C SER A 106 22.11 -13.99 1.10
N TYR A 107 20.79 -14.00 0.93
CA TYR A 107 20.06 -14.82 -0.02
C TYR A 107 19.30 -13.92 -0.97
N GLU A 108 19.42 -14.15 -2.28
CA GLU A 108 18.57 -13.49 -3.27
C GLU A 108 17.19 -14.16 -3.25
N ILE A 109 16.14 -13.37 -3.02
CA ILE A 109 14.76 -13.83 -2.89
C ILE A 109 13.82 -13.00 -3.76
N ILE A 110 12.60 -13.48 -3.95
CA ILE A 110 11.55 -12.77 -4.69
C ILE A 110 10.19 -13.11 -4.05
N ALA A 111 9.37 -12.09 -3.83
CA ALA A 111 7.94 -12.32 -3.58
C ALA A 111 7.29 -12.69 -4.91
N LEU A 112 6.56 -13.79 -4.97
CA LEU A 112 5.93 -14.23 -6.21
C LEU A 112 4.94 -13.16 -6.72
N PRO A 113 4.76 -13.01 -8.04
CA PRO A 113 3.78 -12.04 -8.58
C PRO A 113 2.35 -12.22 -8.07
N THR A 114 2.00 -13.45 -7.66
CA THR A 114 0.69 -13.79 -7.09
C THR A 114 0.67 -13.74 -5.56
N ALA A 115 1.75 -13.28 -4.93
CA ALA A 115 1.79 -13.12 -3.48
C ALA A 115 0.89 -11.95 -3.08
N SER A 116 -0.15 -12.25 -2.30
CA SER A 116 -0.93 -11.20 -1.65
C SER A 116 -0.06 -10.41 -0.68
N GLU A 117 -0.49 -9.20 -0.36
CA GLU A 117 0.15 -8.43 0.70
C GLU A 117 -0.04 -9.10 2.07
N GLY A 118 0.97 -9.00 2.93
CA GLY A 118 0.88 -9.59 4.25
C GLY A 118 2.22 -9.82 4.93
N VAL A 119 2.12 -10.37 6.14
CA VAL A 119 3.27 -10.80 6.93
C VAL A 119 3.34 -12.31 6.86
N TYR A 120 4.44 -12.82 6.32
CA TYR A 120 4.67 -14.24 6.14
C TYR A 120 5.74 -14.74 7.11
N GLU A 121 5.43 -15.83 7.81
CA GLU A 121 6.39 -16.51 8.68
C GLU A 121 7.30 -17.42 7.85
N ALA A 122 8.60 -17.30 8.08
CA ALA A 122 9.66 -18.12 7.52
C ALA A 122 10.49 -18.70 8.66
N ASN A 123 11.23 -19.77 8.39
CA ASN A 123 12.06 -20.42 9.40
C ASN A 123 13.51 -20.47 8.95
N TYR A 124 14.42 -20.59 9.92
CA TYR A 124 15.78 -21.02 9.64
C TYR A 124 16.21 -22.15 10.57
N ASN A 125 17.16 -22.95 10.11
CA ASN A 125 17.86 -23.92 10.91
C ASN A 125 19.37 -23.62 10.86
N LEU A 126 19.94 -23.33 12.02
CA LEU A 126 21.36 -23.09 12.22
C LEU A 126 21.97 -24.29 12.94
N THR A 127 22.86 -25.01 12.24
CA THR A 127 23.68 -26.07 12.83
C THR A 127 25.15 -25.72 12.80
N TYR A 128 25.91 -26.12 13.81
CA TYR A 128 27.37 -25.96 13.85
C TYR A 128 28.00 -26.91 14.85
N LEU A 129 29.31 -27.11 14.72
CA LEU A 129 30.15 -27.80 15.69
C LEU A 129 30.83 -26.77 16.60
N ASN A 130 30.67 -26.93 17.92
CA ASN A 130 31.38 -26.11 18.88
C ASN A 130 32.87 -26.52 18.98
N HIS A 131 33.63 -25.82 19.81
CA HIS A 131 35.08 -26.02 19.95
C HIS A 131 35.49 -27.42 20.47
N VAL A 132 34.57 -28.19 21.08
CA VAL A 132 34.80 -29.58 21.51
C VAL A 132 34.17 -30.61 20.56
N GLY A 133 33.71 -30.18 19.38
CA GLY A 133 33.16 -31.05 18.35
C GLY A 133 31.73 -31.55 18.62
N THR A 134 31.00 -30.94 19.57
CA THR A 134 29.57 -31.23 19.77
C THR A 134 28.75 -30.44 18.77
N GLU A 135 27.83 -31.11 18.08
CA GLU A 135 26.87 -30.46 17.19
C GLU A 135 25.77 -29.76 17.99
N ARG A 136 25.51 -28.51 17.63
CA ARG A 136 24.40 -27.70 18.12
C ARG A 136 23.48 -27.37 16.96
N SER A 137 22.18 -27.31 17.24
CA SER A 137 21.14 -27.01 16.27
C SER A 137 20.12 -26.08 16.92
N GLU A 138 19.86 -24.96 16.27
CA GLU A 138 18.87 -23.97 16.65
C GLU A 138 17.93 -23.74 15.47
N THR A 139 16.63 -23.79 15.76
CA THR A 139 15.58 -23.45 14.80
C THR A 139 14.78 -22.32 15.39
N ASP A 140 14.57 -21.28 14.60
CA ASP A 140 13.72 -20.16 14.97
C ASP A 140 12.96 -19.66 13.74
N SER A 141 11.94 -18.84 13.98
CA SER A 141 11.14 -18.22 12.94
C SER A 141 11.41 -16.72 12.83
N PHE A 142 11.14 -16.17 11.65
CA PHE A 142 11.20 -14.75 11.37
C PHE A 142 10.09 -14.37 10.41
N SER A 143 9.77 -13.08 10.37
CA SER A 143 8.74 -12.56 9.47
C SER A 143 9.36 -11.86 8.27
N ALA A 144 8.81 -12.11 7.10
CA ALA A 144 9.03 -11.34 5.88
C ALA A 144 7.73 -10.62 5.52
N VAL A 145 7.82 -9.34 5.20
CA VAL A 145 6.65 -8.53 4.84
C VAL A 145 6.61 -8.39 3.33
N VAL A 146 5.48 -8.74 2.72
CA VAL A 146 5.18 -8.48 1.31
C VAL A 146 4.20 -7.33 1.27
N LYS A 147 4.53 -6.31 0.48
CA LYS A 147 3.74 -5.10 0.32
C LYS A 147 3.84 -4.62 -1.13
N GLY A 148 2.69 -4.44 -1.77
CA GLY A 148 2.58 -3.90 -3.11
C GLY A 148 2.73 -2.38 -3.12
N ASP A 149 3.01 -1.84 -4.30
CA ASP A 149 2.87 -0.41 -4.53
C ASP A 149 1.38 -0.06 -4.65
N ILE A 150 1.02 1.17 -4.30
CA ILE A 150 -0.36 1.67 -4.38
C ILE A 150 -0.35 2.96 -5.19
N ASP A 151 -1.16 3.00 -6.24
CA ASP A 151 -1.52 4.19 -6.99
C ASP A 151 -3.03 4.13 -7.28
N ILE A 152 -3.70 5.28 -7.19
CA ILE A 152 -5.14 5.38 -7.48
C ILE A 152 -5.30 6.37 -8.62
N TYR A 153 -5.72 5.85 -9.76
CA TYR A 153 -6.04 6.67 -10.91
C TYR A 153 -7.48 7.18 -10.81
N ALA A 154 -7.67 8.50 -10.78
CA ALA A 154 -8.98 9.14 -10.74
C ALA A 154 -9.25 9.90 -12.05
N GLN A 155 -10.49 9.83 -12.55
CA GLN A 155 -10.91 10.58 -13.73
C GLN A 155 -12.40 10.96 -13.70
N VAL A 156 -12.78 12.01 -14.42
CA VAL A 156 -14.19 12.31 -14.66
C VAL A 156 -14.76 11.28 -15.62
N GLU A 157 -15.75 10.52 -15.16
CA GLU A 157 -16.48 9.53 -15.97
C GLU A 157 -17.64 10.19 -16.72
N GLU A 158 -18.47 10.96 -15.99
CA GLU A 158 -19.62 11.66 -16.55
C GLU A 158 -19.83 13.02 -15.87
N THR A 159 -20.46 13.95 -16.57
CA THR A 159 -20.95 15.19 -15.97
C THR A 159 -22.22 15.70 -16.64
N THR A 160 -23.11 16.28 -15.85
CA THR A 160 -24.31 16.99 -16.33
C THR A 160 -24.07 18.49 -16.55
N LEU A 161 -22.84 18.97 -16.27
CA LEU A 161 -22.44 20.36 -16.42
C LEU A 161 -22.03 20.66 -17.87
N TYR A 162 -22.47 21.81 -18.38
CA TYR A 162 -22.12 22.30 -19.71
C TYR A 162 -22.35 23.80 -19.77
N LYS A 163 -21.89 24.47 -20.84
CA LYS A 163 -22.10 25.92 -20.98
C LYS A 163 -23.60 26.24 -21.04
N GLY A 164 -24.08 27.00 -20.04
CA GLY A 164 -25.51 27.29 -19.85
C GLY A 164 -26.21 26.44 -18.78
N ASN A 165 -25.57 25.38 -18.26
CA ASN A 165 -25.99 24.65 -17.08
C ASN A 165 -24.84 24.55 -16.07
N ASN A 166 -24.79 25.48 -15.12
CA ASN A 166 -23.70 25.61 -14.17
C ASN A 166 -23.94 24.88 -12.84
N ILE A 167 -25.05 24.16 -12.67
CA ILE A 167 -25.33 23.33 -11.49
C ILE A 167 -25.60 21.92 -11.96
N GLY A 168 -24.87 20.95 -11.41
CA GLY A 168 -24.92 19.58 -11.88
C GLY A 168 -24.09 18.63 -11.04
N GLU A 169 -24.16 17.38 -11.44
CA GLU A 169 -23.40 16.25 -10.88
C GLU A 169 -22.17 15.97 -11.77
N VAL A 170 -21.07 15.62 -11.11
CA VAL A 170 -19.83 15.12 -11.69
C VAL A 170 -19.58 13.75 -11.08
N THR A 171 -19.58 12.73 -11.92
CA THR A 171 -19.24 11.35 -11.55
C THR A 171 -17.74 11.17 -11.73
N ILE A 172 -17.05 10.83 -10.64
CA ILE A 172 -15.61 10.59 -10.62
C ILE A 172 -15.39 9.10 -10.44
N LYS A 173 -14.64 8.51 -11.36
CA LYS A 173 -14.22 7.12 -11.35
C LYS A 173 -12.82 6.98 -10.78
N PHE A 174 -12.64 6.07 -9.84
CA PHE A 174 -11.39 5.67 -9.20
C PHE A 174 -11.05 4.26 -9.65
N ILE A 175 -9.81 4.04 -10.07
CA ILE A 175 -9.32 2.77 -10.63
C ILE A 175 -8.07 2.37 -9.84
N ASN A 176 -8.00 1.09 -9.46
CA ASN A 176 -6.81 0.47 -8.91
C ASN A 176 -6.20 -0.47 -9.95
N ASP A 177 -5.15 -0.04 -10.62
CA ASP A 177 -4.39 -0.83 -11.60
C ASP A 177 -3.13 -1.46 -11.00
N GLU A 178 -2.97 -1.40 -9.68
CA GLU A 178 -1.87 -2.01 -8.93
C GLU A 178 -2.25 -3.36 -8.31
N VAL A 179 -1.24 -4.08 -7.81
CA VAL A 179 -1.41 -5.42 -7.21
C VAL A 179 -1.94 -5.36 -5.77
N ALA A 180 -1.80 -4.20 -5.10
CA ALA A 180 -2.21 -4.00 -3.72
C ALA A 180 -3.69 -3.66 -3.62
N ASP A 181 -4.39 -4.27 -2.67
CA ASP A 181 -5.78 -3.94 -2.37
C ASP A 181 -5.87 -2.68 -1.50
N ILE A 182 -6.92 -1.90 -1.74
CA ILE A 182 -7.16 -0.63 -1.03
C ILE A 182 -8.41 -0.77 -0.17
N LYS A 183 -8.32 -0.38 1.10
CA LYS A 183 -9.42 -0.53 2.06
C LYS A 183 -9.93 0.80 2.55
N PHE A 184 -11.24 0.88 2.78
CA PHE A 184 -11.91 2.06 3.37
C PHE A 184 -11.64 3.38 2.61
N LEU A 185 -11.48 3.31 1.29
CA LEU A 185 -11.23 4.46 0.43
C LEU A 185 -12.32 5.52 0.61
N THR A 186 -11.87 6.73 0.88
CA THR A 186 -12.70 7.91 1.07
C THR A 186 -12.16 9.03 0.19
N ALA A 187 -12.99 9.57 -0.70
CA ALA A 187 -12.64 10.70 -1.54
C ALA A 187 -13.20 12.00 -0.96
N LYS A 188 -12.37 13.03 -0.88
CA LYS A 188 -12.77 14.37 -0.42
C LYS A 188 -12.48 15.41 -1.49
N LEU A 189 -13.53 16.02 -2.02
CA LEU A 189 -13.43 17.16 -2.94
C LEU A 189 -13.13 18.44 -2.15
N GLU A 190 -12.03 19.11 -2.50
CA GLU A 190 -11.64 20.36 -1.87
C GLU A 190 -12.44 21.57 -2.37
N GLU A 191 -12.52 22.63 -1.57
CA GLU A 191 -13.11 23.89 -2.02
C GLU A 191 -12.19 24.59 -3.03
N SER A 192 -12.79 25.31 -3.97
CA SER A 192 -12.08 26.07 -5.00
C SER A 192 -12.80 27.39 -5.29
N GLU A 193 -12.09 28.36 -5.86
CA GLU A 193 -12.70 29.60 -6.37
C GLU A 193 -13.53 29.34 -7.64
N ASP A 194 -13.33 28.18 -8.29
CA ASP A 194 -13.96 27.83 -9.56
C ASP A 194 -15.34 27.18 -9.39
N TYR A 195 -15.63 26.61 -8.22
CA TYR A 195 -16.89 25.91 -7.94
C TYR A 195 -17.29 25.94 -6.46
N GLU A 196 -18.58 25.82 -6.21
CA GLU A 196 -19.18 25.61 -4.89
C GLU A 196 -19.69 24.16 -4.79
N ILE A 197 -19.32 23.43 -3.74
CA ILE A 197 -19.80 22.06 -3.51
C ILE A 197 -21.18 22.13 -2.85
N ILE A 198 -22.19 21.57 -3.52
CA ILE A 198 -23.59 21.52 -3.04
C ILE A 198 -23.87 20.23 -2.27
N SER A 199 -23.29 19.11 -2.69
CA SER A 199 -23.37 17.82 -1.98
C SER A 199 -22.43 17.77 -0.77
N ASN A 200 -22.25 16.57 -0.20
CA ASN A 200 -21.17 16.38 0.76
C ASN A 200 -19.81 16.58 0.07
N LYS A 201 -18.85 17.06 0.84
CA LYS A 201 -17.45 17.19 0.39
C LYS A 201 -16.68 15.89 0.45
N ARG A 202 -17.21 14.88 1.15
CA ARG A 202 -16.56 13.61 1.46
C ARG A 202 -17.53 12.50 1.11
N GLU A 203 -17.08 11.54 0.31
CA GLU A 203 -17.82 10.34 -0.07
C GLU A 203 -17.00 9.09 0.29
N TYR A 204 -17.66 8.10 0.88
CA TYR A 204 -17.05 6.82 1.26
C TYR A 204 -17.29 5.82 0.12
N ILE A 205 -16.19 5.31 -0.44
CA ILE A 205 -16.20 4.40 -1.58
C ILE A 205 -16.22 2.95 -1.08
N GLY A 206 -15.35 2.64 -0.10
CA GLY A 206 -15.22 1.29 0.45
C GLY A 206 -13.91 0.64 0.05
N ASP A 207 -13.94 -0.64 -0.24
CA ASP A 207 -12.75 -1.38 -0.66
C ASP A 207 -12.62 -1.29 -2.19
N LEU A 208 -11.40 -1.21 -2.68
CA LEU A 208 -11.07 -1.16 -4.10
C LEU A 208 -9.95 -2.18 -4.37
N ASP A 209 -10.36 -3.37 -4.81
CA ASP A 209 -9.48 -4.51 -5.06
C ASP A 209 -8.57 -4.25 -6.28
N SER A 210 -7.49 -5.02 -6.41
CA SER A 210 -6.65 -5.02 -7.61
C SER A 210 -7.48 -5.30 -8.88
N ASP A 211 -7.25 -4.52 -9.94
CA ASP A 211 -7.98 -4.57 -11.23
C ASP A 211 -9.46 -4.13 -11.14
N ASP A 212 -9.86 -3.43 -10.08
CA ASP A 212 -11.22 -2.93 -9.88
C ASP A 212 -11.36 -1.41 -10.03
N PHE A 213 -12.60 -0.93 -10.14
CA PHE A 213 -12.94 0.48 -10.20
C PHE A 213 -14.27 0.78 -9.52
N GLU A 214 -14.37 1.99 -8.95
CA GLU A 214 -15.59 2.49 -8.33
C GLU A 214 -15.84 3.96 -8.68
N SER A 215 -17.10 4.37 -8.67
CA SER A 215 -17.50 5.74 -9.04
C SER A 215 -18.34 6.40 -7.96
N VAL A 216 -18.14 7.71 -7.76
CA VAL A 216 -18.95 8.52 -6.85
C VAL A 216 -19.36 9.85 -7.48
N ASP A 217 -20.48 10.39 -7.02
CA ASP A 217 -21.05 11.62 -7.54
C ASP A 217 -20.84 12.80 -6.60
N PHE A 218 -20.32 13.90 -7.12
CA PHE A 218 -20.31 15.19 -6.45
C PHE A 218 -21.24 16.17 -7.16
N LYS A 219 -22.12 16.82 -6.39
CA LYS A 219 -22.95 17.90 -6.90
C LYS A 219 -22.26 19.23 -6.68
N ILE A 220 -21.97 19.94 -7.75
CA ILE A 220 -21.24 21.22 -7.71
C ILE A 220 -21.97 22.30 -8.50
N LYS A 221 -21.64 23.54 -8.18
CA LYS A 221 -22.04 24.74 -8.92
C LYS A 221 -20.80 25.47 -9.41
N ILE A 222 -20.69 25.61 -10.72
CA ILE A 222 -19.59 26.33 -11.37
C ILE A 222 -19.77 27.85 -11.18
N LEU A 223 -18.71 28.51 -10.73
CA LEU A 223 -18.68 29.94 -10.43
C LEU A 223 -18.08 30.79 -11.55
N ASN A 224 -17.32 30.18 -12.48
CA ASN A 224 -16.70 30.89 -13.60
C ASN A 224 -16.85 30.16 -14.94
N GLU A 225 -16.66 30.89 -16.04
CA GLU A 225 -16.86 30.38 -17.40
C GLU A 225 -15.60 29.69 -17.96
N LYS A 226 -14.80 29.03 -17.10
CA LYS A 226 -13.62 28.28 -17.55
C LYS A 226 -14.05 27.00 -18.28
N GLU A 227 -13.37 26.67 -19.37
CA GLU A 227 -13.60 25.43 -20.12
C GLU A 227 -12.99 24.20 -19.42
N LYS A 228 -11.96 24.41 -18.60
CA LYS A 228 -11.28 23.37 -17.84
C LYS A 228 -11.20 23.79 -16.39
N ILE A 229 -11.76 22.97 -15.51
CA ILE A 229 -11.86 23.24 -14.09
C ILE A 229 -11.13 22.13 -13.35
N PRO A 230 -10.03 22.44 -12.63
CA PRO A 230 -9.34 21.45 -11.82
C PRO A 230 -10.15 21.11 -10.58
N LEU A 231 -10.44 19.83 -10.37
CA LEU A 231 -11.06 19.28 -9.19
C LEU A 231 -9.97 18.63 -8.34
N LYS A 232 -9.70 19.21 -7.17
CA LYS A 232 -8.70 18.70 -6.22
C LYS A 232 -9.35 17.72 -5.26
N LEU A 233 -8.82 16.51 -5.22
CA LEU A 233 -9.30 15.41 -4.40
C LEU A 233 -8.21 15.03 -3.40
N ASN A 234 -8.60 14.89 -2.14
CA ASN A 234 -7.80 14.23 -1.13
C ASN A 234 -8.40 12.84 -0.89
N LEU A 235 -7.59 11.80 -1.08
CA LEU A 235 -7.97 10.40 -0.93
C LEU A 235 -7.38 9.87 0.37
N ASP A 236 -8.24 9.45 1.29
CA ASP A 236 -7.84 8.78 2.54
C ASP A 236 -8.20 7.29 2.43
N PHE A 237 -7.27 6.39 2.72
CA PHE A 237 -7.49 4.95 2.66
C PHE A 237 -6.53 4.18 3.59
N LYS A 238 -6.73 2.86 3.70
CA LYS A 238 -5.80 1.94 4.36
C LYS A 238 -5.21 0.97 3.35
N ASP A 239 -3.92 0.67 3.49
CA ASP A 239 -3.30 -0.45 2.77
C ASP A 239 -3.72 -1.81 3.36
N SER A 240 -3.33 -2.91 2.71
CA SER A 240 -3.63 -4.26 3.20
C SER A 240 -3.04 -4.57 4.59
N LEU A 241 -2.00 -3.83 5.00
CA LEU A 241 -1.36 -3.92 6.32
C LEU A 241 -2.02 -2.98 7.36
N ASN A 242 -3.14 -2.35 7.02
CA ASN A 242 -3.93 -1.40 7.83
C ASN A 242 -3.25 -0.07 8.16
N ASN A 243 -2.17 0.29 7.46
CA ASN A 243 -1.56 1.60 7.61
C ASN A 243 -2.44 2.65 6.93
N ASP A 244 -2.65 3.78 7.61
CA ASP A 244 -3.37 4.92 7.05
C ASP A 244 -2.52 5.63 5.99
N MET A 245 -3.13 5.88 4.84
CA MET A 245 -2.54 6.54 3.69
C MET A 245 -3.42 7.74 3.30
N SER A 246 -2.77 8.81 2.83
CA SER A 246 -3.46 9.99 2.29
C SER A 246 -2.73 10.46 1.05
N TYR A 247 -3.48 10.71 -0.02
CA TYR A 247 -2.94 11.08 -1.33
C TYR A 247 -3.77 12.21 -1.95
N ASP A 248 -3.10 13.27 -2.39
CA ASP A 248 -3.73 14.38 -3.09
C ASP A 248 -3.60 14.17 -4.60
N THR A 249 -4.73 14.25 -5.31
CA THR A 249 -4.79 14.15 -6.76
C THR A 249 -5.64 15.27 -7.36
N GLU A 250 -5.38 15.62 -8.61
CA GLU A 250 -6.10 16.66 -9.34
C GLU A 250 -6.61 16.11 -10.66
N ILE A 251 -7.92 16.19 -10.88
CA ILE A 251 -8.55 15.77 -12.13
C ILE A 251 -9.17 16.97 -12.84
N ILE A 252 -9.23 16.92 -14.17
CA ILE A 252 -9.76 18.03 -14.97
C ILE A 252 -11.20 17.75 -15.38
N LEU A 253 -12.12 18.62 -14.96
CA LEU A 253 -13.48 18.70 -15.48
C LEU A 253 -13.52 19.58 -16.73
N GLU A 254 -13.97 19.03 -17.85
CA GLU A 254 -14.15 19.78 -19.11
C GLU A 254 -15.60 20.23 -19.27
N ILE A 255 -15.82 21.55 -19.32
CA ILE A 255 -17.14 22.16 -19.56
C ILE A 255 -17.36 22.32 -21.06
N ARG A 256 -18.24 21.49 -21.62
CA ARG A 256 -18.50 21.41 -23.07
C ARG A 256 -19.67 22.28 -23.52
N GLU A 257 -19.75 22.54 -24.82
CA GLU A 257 -20.92 23.19 -25.42
C GLU A 257 -22.09 22.19 -25.51
N PRO A 258 -23.35 22.62 -25.30
CA PRO A 258 -24.52 21.73 -25.43
C PRO A 258 -24.57 21.02 -26.80
N SER A 259 -24.12 21.69 -27.87
CA SER A 259 -24.07 21.11 -29.21
C SER A 259 -23.10 19.95 -29.35
N GLU A 260 -22.00 19.94 -28.60
CA GLU A 260 -21.01 18.85 -28.58
C GLU A 260 -21.53 17.62 -27.85
N LEU A 261 -22.44 17.84 -26.88
CA LEU A 261 -23.13 16.80 -26.13
C LEU A 261 -24.40 16.28 -26.83
N GLY A 262 -24.69 16.76 -28.05
CA GLY A 262 -25.90 16.37 -28.78
C GLY A 262 -27.20 16.94 -28.20
N ILE A 263 -27.12 17.89 -27.25
CA ILE A 263 -28.27 18.57 -26.64
C ILE A 263 -28.80 19.58 -27.66
N LYS A 264 -29.81 19.18 -28.44
CA LYS A 264 -30.49 20.07 -29.39
C LYS A 264 -31.33 21.09 -28.63
N SER A 265 -31.12 22.38 -28.92
CA SER A 265 -31.99 23.43 -28.39
C SER A 265 -33.44 23.11 -28.78
N ASN A 266 -34.32 22.95 -27.81
CA ASN A 266 -35.75 22.85 -28.09
C ASN A 266 -36.18 24.19 -28.68
N ASN A 267 -36.33 24.23 -30.00
CA ASN A 267 -36.60 25.45 -30.74
C ASN A 267 -38.10 25.78 -30.64
N THR A 268 -38.56 26.06 -29.42
CA THR A 268 -39.91 26.53 -29.11
C THR A 268 -40.24 27.77 -29.96
N TYR A 269 -39.24 28.58 -30.33
CA TYR A 269 -39.39 29.71 -31.24
C TYR A 269 -39.82 29.30 -32.66
N VAL A 270 -39.33 28.17 -33.20
CA VAL A 270 -39.78 27.67 -34.51
C VAL A 270 -41.24 27.22 -34.46
N VAL A 271 -41.67 26.57 -33.39
CA VAL A 271 -43.08 26.18 -33.20
C VAL A 271 -43.97 27.42 -33.08
N VAL A 272 -43.55 28.43 -32.32
CA VAL A 272 -44.27 29.71 -32.20
C VAL A 272 -44.36 30.44 -33.55
N ILE A 273 -43.27 30.49 -34.32
CA ILE A 273 -43.25 31.09 -35.66
C ILE A 273 -44.20 30.35 -36.60
N VAL A 274 -44.20 29.01 -36.60
CA VAL A 274 -45.10 28.20 -37.43
C VAL A 274 -46.57 28.44 -37.05
N VAL A 275 -46.89 28.53 -35.75
CA VAL A 275 -48.25 28.85 -35.29
C VAL A 275 -48.70 30.25 -35.74
N ILE A 276 -47.82 31.25 -35.64
CA ILE A 276 -48.11 32.61 -36.12
C ILE A 276 -48.40 32.61 -37.63
N VAL A 277 -47.61 31.89 -38.43
CA VAL A 277 -47.82 31.77 -39.88
C VAL A 277 -49.16 31.10 -40.20
N VAL A 278 -49.52 30.02 -39.50
CA VAL A 278 -50.80 29.33 -39.68
C VAL A 278 -51.99 30.24 -39.36
N ILE A 279 -51.91 31.04 -38.29
CA ILE A 279 -52.95 32.01 -37.93
C ILE A 279 -53.11 33.09 -39.01
N ILE A 280 -52.00 33.60 -39.56
CA ILE A 280 -52.03 34.59 -40.65
C ILE A 280 -52.68 34.01 -41.91
N VAL A 281 -52.31 32.78 -42.29
CA VAL A 281 -52.87 32.08 -43.46
C VAL A 281 -54.37 31.81 -43.26
N ALA A 282 -54.77 31.32 -42.09
CA ALA A 282 -56.18 31.09 -41.75
C ALA A 282 -57.00 32.39 -41.80
N TYR A 283 -56.46 33.50 -41.29
CA TYR A 283 -57.08 34.82 -41.37
C TYR A 283 -57.25 35.29 -42.82
N PHE A 284 -56.23 35.13 -43.67
CA PHE A 284 -56.31 35.49 -45.08
C PHE A 284 -57.32 34.64 -45.86
N MET A 285 -57.37 33.33 -45.59
CA MET A 285 -58.37 32.43 -46.17
C MET A 285 -59.79 32.82 -45.76
N TYR A 286 -60.03 33.09 -44.48
CA TYR A 286 -61.33 33.55 -43.96
C TYR A 286 -61.76 34.87 -44.61
N ARG A 287 -60.84 35.84 -44.71
CA ARG A 287 -61.11 37.14 -45.35
C ARG A 287 -61.43 37.00 -46.83
N ARG A 288 -60.79 36.07 -47.54
CA ARG A 288 -61.05 35.77 -48.95
C ARG A 288 -62.42 35.11 -49.14
N TYR A 289 -62.79 34.18 -48.27
CA TYR A 289 -64.10 33.51 -48.31
C TYR A 289 -65.27 34.50 -48.07
N LYS A 290 -65.11 35.43 -47.11
CA LYS A 290 -66.14 36.45 -46.81
C LYS A 290 -66.34 37.47 -47.96
N LYS A 291 -65.30 37.78 -48.73
CA LYS A 291 -65.41 38.65 -49.92
C LYS A 291 -66.10 37.96 -51.11
N GLY A 292 -66.07 36.63 -51.19
CA GLY A 292 -66.74 35.85 -52.23
C GLY A 292 -68.27 35.78 -52.09
N ARG A 293 -68.80 35.83 -50.85
CA ARG A 293 -70.25 35.77 -50.61
C ARG A 293 -71.01 37.08 -50.89
N ARG A 294 -70.37 38.26 -50.72
CA ARG A 294 -71.00 39.56 -51.04
C ARG A 294 -71.29 39.81 -52.53
N LYS A 295 -70.76 38.98 -53.45
CA LYS A 295 -71.06 39.06 -54.90
C LYS A 295 -72.18 38.12 -55.37
N LYS A 296 -72.68 37.21 -54.52
CA LYS A 296 -73.76 36.26 -54.88
C LYS A 296 -75.15 36.67 -54.36
N GLU A 297 -75.29 37.79 -53.67
CA GLU A 297 -76.59 38.35 -53.22
C GLU A 297 -77.07 39.51 -54.12
N LYS A 298 -76.53 39.67 -55.34
CA LYS A 298 -76.88 40.78 -56.24
C LYS A 298 -77.30 40.37 -57.66
N TYR A 299 -77.67 39.10 -57.85
CA TYR A 299 -78.40 38.62 -59.02
C TYR A 299 -79.49 37.66 -58.57
#